data_AF-A0A1P6CAS0-F1
#
_entry.id   AF-A0A1P6CAS0-F1
#
_cell.length_a   1.000
_cell.length_b   1.000
_cell.length_c   1.000
_cell.angle_alpha   90.00
_cell.angle_beta   90.00
_cell.angle_gamma   90.00
#
_symmetry.space_group_name_H-M   'P 1'
#
loop_
_entity.id
_entity.type
_entity.pdbx_description
1 polymer ?
#
loop_
_entity_poly.entity_id
_entity_poly.type
_entity_poly.pdbx_seq_one_letter_code
_entity_poly.pdbx_strand_id
1 'polypeptide(L)'
;MFGLGPWWFNFSQFHRSELTVDNLISVPSPYTELTIFGTFKAAEFLSFVGGCITHPIYRLFLLRNLTPETTTNNSAKIIRSKCRKIQGRFLLASFVVGPLSTLAYVTYYSLDRKDAKDLCYQIRCSEQMMTWDRTAILLGLIGWYWKRFKGAVDGINVASVCTAYYFTVQKRLTNALTTDKIKPWQRPKSLEEVKAKNLPFLAQIAAEDSKSVDFIHLSKHFRSNSFISKIR
;
A
#
# COMPACT_ATOMS: atom_id res chain seq x y z
N MET A 1 8.53 -5.17 15.37
CA MET A 1 8.30 -5.02 13.91
C MET A 1 7.19 -3.98 13.70
N PHE A 2 7.33 -3.03 12.76
CA PHE A 2 6.52 -1.82 12.57
C PHE A 2 4.99 -2.00 12.31
N GLY A 3 4.41 -3.16 12.59
CA GLY A 3 3.01 -3.48 12.29
C GLY A 3 2.71 -3.68 10.79
N LEU A 4 3.72 -3.65 9.92
CA LEU A 4 3.54 -3.73 8.47
C LEU A 4 3.41 -5.15 7.92
N GLY A 5 3.44 -6.19 8.77
CA GLY A 5 3.33 -7.58 8.33
C GLY A 5 2.08 -7.86 7.48
N PRO A 6 0.87 -7.54 7.97
CA PRO A 6 -0.36 -7.76 7.20
C PRO A 6 -0.40 -6.99 5.88
N TRP A 7 0.06 -5.74 5.88
CA TRP A 7 0.23 -4.96 4.66
C TRP A 7 1.19 -5.65 3.69
N TRP A 8 2.35 -6.11 4.15
CA TRP A 8 3.35 -6.76 3.32
C TRP A 8 2.87 -8.08 2.73
N PHE A 9 2.09 -8.87 3.47
CA PHE A 9 1.49 -10.10 2.94
C PHE A 9 0.49 -9.80 1.82
N ASN A 10 -0.36 -8.79 2.00
CA ASN A 10 -1.24 -8.31 0.94
C ASN A 10 -0.45 -7.76 -0.25
N PHE A 11 0.56 -6.92 -0.01
CA PHE A 11 1.34 -6.26 -1.03
C PHE A 11 2.20 -7.24 -1.85
N SER A 12 3.00 -8.08 -1.21
CA SER A 12 3.94 -8.98 -1.91
C SER A 12 3.29 -10.20 -2.53
N GLN A 13 2.16 -10.68 -1.96
CA GLN A 13 1.52 -11.95 -2.29
C GLN A 13 2.43 -13.20 -2.24
N PHE A 14 3.65 -13.09 -1.70
CA PHE A 14 4.61 -14.20 -1.62
C PHE A 14 4.15 -15.27 -0.63
N HIS A 15 3.61 -14.86 0.52
CA HIS A 15 3.11 -15.77 1.54
C HIS A 15 1.61 -15.98 1.36
N ARG A 16 1.23 -16.86 0.42
CA ARG A 16 -0.18 -17.11 0.12
C ARG A 16 -0.96 -17.66 1.30
N SER A 17 -0.34 -18.36 2.26
CA SER A 17 -0.99 -18.82 3.49
C SER A 17 -1.49 -17.65 4.33
N GLU A 18 -0.71 -16.58 4.43
CA GLU A 18 -0.98 -15.38 5.23
C GLU A 18 -1.96 -14.39 4.57
N LEU A 19 -2.36 -14.64 3.31
CA LEU A 19 -3.44 -13.91 2.66
C LEU A 19 -4.80 -14.39 3.20
N THR A 20 -5.13 -13.94 4.41
CA THR A 20 -6.40 -14.17 5.11
C THR A 20 -7.21 -12.88 5.20
N VAL A 21 -8.52 -13.01 5.40
CA VAL A 21 -9.42 -11.86 5.60
C VAL A 21 -9.01 -11.09 6.86
N ASP A 22 -8.59 -11.77 7.91
CA ASP A 22 -8.11 -11.15 9.15
C ASP A 22 -6.89 -10.27 8.92
N ASN A 23 -5.90 -10.75 8.16
CA ASN A 23 -4.72 -9.95 7.81
C ASN A 23 -5.08 -8.79 6.88
N LEU A 24 -6.05 -8.97 5.98
CA LEU A 24 -6.51 -7.88 5.11
C LEU A 24 -7.11 -6.71 5.91
N ILE A 25 -7.93 -7.01 6.92
CA ILE A 25 -8.64 -6.05 7.80
C ILE A 25 -7.68 -5.47 8.86
N SER A 26 -6.64 -6.21 9.24
CA SER A 26 -5.67 -5.78 10.25
C SER A 26 -4.75 -4.67 9.75
N VAL A 27 -5.05 -3.43 10.16
CA VAL A 27 -4.27 -2.22 9.87
C VAL A 27 -3.75 -1.62 11.20
N PRO A 28 -2.62 -2.12 11.76
CA PRO A 28 -2.12 -1.64 13.05
C PRO A 28 -1.49 -0.23 12.97
N SER A 29 -0.81 0.08 11.87
CA SER A 29 -0.06 1.33 11.63
C SER A 29 -0.55 2.09 10.38
N PRO A 30 -1.78 2.63 10.39
CA PRO A 30 -2.41 3.22 9.21
C PRO A 30 -1.61 4.40 8.64
N TYR A 31 -1.11 5.31 9.47
CA TYR A 31 -0.35 6.47 8.97
C TYR A 31 0.97 6.07 8.29
N THR A 32 1.64 5.03 8.79
CA THR A 32 2.84 4.49 8.16
C THR A 32 2.51 3.86 6.81
N GLU A 33 1.42 3.10 6.74
CA GLU A 33 0.94 2.51 5.48
C GLU A 33 0.52 3.56 4.46
N LEU A 34 -0.21 4.61 4.88
CA LEU A 34 -0.52 5.76 4.03
C LEU A 34 0.73 6.51 3.56
N THR A 35 1.78 6.54 4.38
CA THR A 35 3.06 7.17 4.00
C THR A 35 3.76 6.35 2.93
N ILE A 36 3.76 5.02 3.06
CA ILE A 36 4.29 4.10 2.04
C ILE A 36 3.50 4.25 0.74
N PHE A 37 2.18 4.21 0.82
CA PHE A 37 1.30 4.41 -0.32
C PHE A 37 1.54 5.77 -1.01
N GLY A 38 1.58 6.86 -0.24
CA GLY A 38 1.88 8.20 -0.77
C GLY A 38 3.26 8.28 -1.42
N THR A 39 4.24 7.55 -0.89
CA THR A 39 5.57 7.42 -1.52
C THR A 39 5.49 6.71 -2.86
N PHE A 40 4.71 5.63 -3.01
CA PHE A 40 4.50 5.00 -4.31
C PHE A 40 3.81 5.94 -5.30
N LYS A 41 2.71 6.58 -4.90
CA LYS A 41 2.00 7.51 -5.77
C LYS A 41 2.88 8.69 -6.20
N ALA A 42 3.68 9.23 -5.28
CA ALA A 42 4.64 10.29 -5.59
C ALA A 42 5.74 9.78 -6.54
N ALA A 43 6.23 8.55 -6.34
CA ALA A 43 7.26 7.95 -7.20
C ALA A 43 6.76 7.75 -8.62
N GLU A 44 5.53 7.23 -8.79
CA GLU A 44 4.87 7.10 -10.07
C GLU A 44 4.69 8.45 -10.76
N PHE A 45 4.08 9.41 -10.06
CA PHE A 45 3.80 10.74 -10.59
C PHE A 45 5.08 11.49 -10.99
N LEU A 46 6.07 11.57 -10.09
CA LEU A 46 7.32 12.28 -10.38
C LEU A 46 8.19 11.52 -11.39
N SER A 47 8.10 10.19 -11.48
CA SER A 47 8.75 9.43 -12.56
C SER A 47 8.16 9.77 -13.92
N PHE A 48 6.84 9.92 -14.01
CA PHE A 48 6.17 10.36 -15.22
C PHE A 48 6.58 11.79 -15.59
N VAL A 49 6.51 12.73 -14.64
CA VAL A 49 6.92 14.13 -14.88
C VAL A 49 8.40 14.22 -15.25
N GLY A 50 9.28 13.49 -14.56
CA GLY A 50 10.71 13.50 -14.81
C GLY A 50 11.10 12.85 -16.15
N GLY A 51 10.47 11.73 -16.50
CA GLY A 51 10.80 10.94 -17.68
C GLY A 51 10.08 11.36 -18.96
N CYS A 52 8.79 11.67 -18.88
CA CYS A 52 7.94 11.95 -20.04
C CYS A 52 7.83 13.43 -20.38
N ILE A 53 7.98 14.33 -19.39
CA ILE A 53 7.79 15.77 -19.59
C ILE A 53 9.12 16.52 -19.47
N THR A 54 9.76 16.45 -18.31
CA THR A 54 10.96 17.23 -17.99
C THR A 54 12.14 16.82 -18.86
N HIS A 55 12.36 15.51 -19.05
CA HIS A 55 13.46 15.00 -19.86
C HIS A 55 13.45 15.49 -21.32
N PRO A 56 12.36 15.36 -22.11
CA PRO A 56 12.33 15.88 -23.48
C PRO A 56 12.42 17.40 -23.54
N ILE A 57 11.71 18.14 -22.69
CA ILE A 57 11.76 19.61 -22.67
C ILE A 57 13.17 20.10 -22.38
N TYR A 58 13.81 19.54 -21.34
CA TYR A 58 15.17 19.92 -20.97
C TYR A 58 16.19 19.54 -22.04
N ARG A 59 15.98 18.41 -22.73
CA ARG A 59 16.80 18.02 -23.89
C ARG A 59 16.69 19.04 -25.02
N LEU A 60 15.48 19.48 -25.37
CA LEU A 60 15.27 20.50 -26.39
C LEU A 60 15.92 21.83 -26.00
N PHE A 61 15.73 22.26 -24.75
CA PHE A 61 16.37 23.46 -24.21
C PHE A 61 17.89 23.41 -24.35
N LEU A 62 18.52 22.31 -23.92
CA LEU A 62 19.97 22.17 -24.02
C LEU A 62 20.47 22.10 -25.46
N LEU A 63 19.72 21.49 -26.38
CA LEU A 63 20.09 21.46 -27.80
C LEU A 63 20.02 22.83 -28.46
N ARG A 64 19.03 23.66 -28.08
CA ARG A 64 18.89 25.03 -28.62
C ARG A 64 19.97 25.99 -28.13
N ASN A 65 20.55 25.73 -26.96
CA ASN A 65 21.61 26.55 -26.37
C ASN A 65 23.02 26.08 -26.75
N LEU A 66 23.17 25.15 -27.70
CA LEU A 66 24.48 24.77 -28.22
C LEU A 66 25.00 25.88 -29.14
N THR A 67 26.11 26.50 -28.76
CA THR A 67 26.88 27.38 -29.64
C THR A 67 27.88 26.56 -30.45
N PRO A 68 28.29 26.99 -31.66
CA PRO A 68 29.31 26.26 -32.44
C PRO A 68 30.62 26.09 -31.65
N GLU A 69 30.98 27.06 -30.80
CA GLU A 69 32.16 27.01 -29.93
C GLU A 69 32.08 25.95 -28.84
N THR A 70 30.88 25.68 -28.30
CA THR A 70 30.66 24.66 -27.26
C THR A 70 30.31 23.30 -27.83
N THR A 71 30.06 23.23 -29.15
CA THR A 71 29.65 22.01 -29.84
C THR A 71 30.85 21.11 -30.07
N THR A 72 30.91 20.03 -29.31
CA THR A 72 31.83 18.90 -29.53
C THR A 72 31.10 17.72 -30.17
N ASN A 73 31.85 16.78 -30.76
CA ASN A 73 31.32 15.49 -31.24
C ASN A 73 30.57 14.69 -30.14
N ASN A 74 30.83 14.98 -28.87
CA ASN A 74 30.21 14.32 -27.72
C ASN A 74 29.02 15.08 -27.11
N SER A 75 28.64 16.25 -27.65
CA SER A 75 27.61 17.13 -27.07
C SER A 75 26.29 16.41 -26.85
N ALA A 76 25.83 15.62 -27.83
CA ALA A 76 24.59 14.85 -27.71
C ALA A 76 24.64 13.83 -26.57
N LYS A 77 25.78 13.15 -26.38
CA LYS A 77 26.00 12.19 -25.27
C LYS A 77 26.00 12.91 -23.92
N ILE A 78 26.63 14.08 -23.83
CA ILE A 78 26.66 14.91 -22.63
C ILE A 78 25.25 15.39 -22.26
N ILE A 79 24.51 15.95 -23.23
CA ILE A 79 23.13 16.41 -23.05
C ILE A 79 22.25 15.27 -22.57
N ARG A 80 22.29 14.11 -23.25
CA ARG A 80 21.54 12.92 -22.82
C ARG A 80 21.90 12.53 -21.40
N SER A 81 23.18 12.49 -21.04
CA SER A 81 23.61 12.16 -19.67
C SER A 81 23.06 13.15 -18.63
N LYS A 82 23.09 14.46 -18.92
CA LYS A 82 22.51 15.51 -18.06
C LYS A 82 21.01 15.35 -17.89
N CYS A 83 20.26 15.18 -18.99
CA CYS A 83 18.81 14.97 -18.95
C CYS A 83 18.45 13.73 -18.13
N ARG A 84 19.18 12.63 -18.33
CA ARG A 84 18.97 11.39 -17.56
C ARG A 84 19.30 11.55 -16.07
N LYS A 85 20.30 12.36 -15.71
CA LYS A 85 20.58 12.68 -14.29
C LYS A 85 19.40 13.41 -13.65
N ILE A 86 18.82 14.39 -14.34
CA ILE A 86 17.62 15.11 -13.87
C ILE A 86 16.44 14.16 -13.71
N GLN A 87 16.19 13.30 -14.71
CA GLN A 87 15.14 12.27 -14.63
C GLN A 87 15.25 11.44 -13.34
N GLY A 88 16.45 10.94 -13.00
CA GLY A 88 16.65 10.19 -11.76
C GLY A 88 16.45 11.01 -10.47
N ARG A 89 16.66 12.34 -10.52
CA ARG A 89 16.42 13.22 -9.36
C ARG A 89 14.94 13.40 -9.04
N PHE A 90 14.05 13.32 -10.02
CA PHE A 90 12.60 13.37 -9.76
C PHE A 90 12.14 12.16 -8.94
N LEU A 91 12.66 10.97 -9.24
CA LEU A 91 12.40 9.79 -8.40
C LEU A 91 13.01 9.93 -7.00
N LEU A 92 14.19 10.56 -6.87
CA LEU A 92 14.73 10.83 -5.53
C LEU A 92 13.86 11.83 -4.75
N ALA A 93 13.31 12.84 -5.42
CA ALA A 93 12.41 13.81 -4.80
C ALA A 93 11.12 13.16 -4.28
N SER A 94 10.67 12.03 -4.85
CA SER A 94 9.45 11.36 -4.39
C SER A 94 9.56 10.77 -2.98
N PHE A 95 10.77 10.41 -2.52
CA PHE A 95 10.98 9.94 -1.15
C PHE A 95 10.79 11.05 -0.11
N VAL A 96 10.84 12.31 -0.53
CA VAL A 96 10.54 13.47 0.32
C VAL A 96 9.10 13.94 0.09
N VAL A 97 8.70 14.10 -1.18
CA VAL A 97 7.37 14.58 -1.56
C VAL A 97 6.27 13.62 -1.12
N GLY A 98 6.49 12.31 -1.16
CA GLY A 98 5.50 11.29 -0.76
C GLY A 98 5.11 11.38 0.71
N PRO A 99 6.06 11.27 1.66
CA PRO A 99 5.74 11.43 3.08
C PRO A 99 5.15 12.80 3.42
N LEU A 100 5.65 13.87 2.80
CA LEU A 100 5.12 15.22 3.02
C LEU A 100 3.70 15.38 2.47
N SER A 101 3.38 14.81 1.31
CA SER A 101 2.03 14.87 0.74
C SER A 101 1.04 14.06 1.57
N THR A 102 1.44 12.89 2.08
CA THR A 102 0.63 12.12 3.02
C THR A 102 0.41 12.90 4.32
N LEU A 103 1.45 13.51 4.88
CA LEU A 103 1.34 14.30 6.11
C LEU A 103 0.40 15.50 5.90
N ALA A 104 0.56 16.23 4.78
CA ALA A 104 -0.31 17.33 4.42
C ALA A 104 -1.76 16.87 4.25
N TYR A 105 -1.99 15.74 3.59
CA TYR A 105 -3.32 15.15 3.43
C TYR A 105 -3.97 14.81 4.77
N VAL A 106 -3.25 14.10 5.64
CA VAL A 106 -3.76 13.70 6.97
C VAL A 106 -4.07 14.93 7.82
N THR A 107 -3.24 15.96 7.75
CA THR A 107 -3.42 17.20 8.52
C THR A 107 -4.57 18.03 7.97
N TYR A 108 -4.65 18.22 6.65
CA TYR A 108 -5.67 19.04 6.00
C TYR A 108 -7.07 18.47 6.20
N TYR A 109 -7.24 17.16 6.04
CA TYR A 109 -8.52 16.49 6.26
C TYR A 109 -8.76 16.07 7.71
N SER A 110 -7.83 16.38 8.63
CA SER A 110 -7.91 15.98 10.04
C SER A 110 -8.29 14.49 10.20
N LEU A 111 -7.62 13.63 9.44
CA LEU A 111 -7.98 12.22 9.30
C LEU A 111 -7.81 11.51 10.65
N ASP A 112 -8.92 11.06 11.26
CA ASP A 112 -8.82 10.26 12.47
C ASP A 112 -8.21 8.90 12.17
N ARG A 113 -7.68 8.23 13.19
CA ARG A 113 -7.09 6.91 13.08
C ARG A 113 -8.08 5.89 12.52
N LYS A 114 -9.39 6.03 12.79
CA LYS A 114 -10.42 5.14 12.24
C LYS A 114 -10.52 5.29 10.73
N ASP A 115 -10.64 6.51 10.24
CA ASP A 115 -10.75 6.82 8.81
C ASP A 115 -9.48 6.46 8.05
N ALA A 116 -8.31 6.71 8.66
CA ALA A 116 -7.02 6.31 8.11
C ALA A 116 -6.93 4.78 7.93
N LYS A 117 -7.46 3.99 8.89
CA LYS A 117 -7.50 2.53 8.76
C LYS A 117 -8.45 2.08 7.64
N ASP A 118 -9.62 2.69 7.54
CA ASP A 118 -10.59 2.33 6.49
C ASP A 118 -10.03 2.68 5.11
N LEU A 119 -9.37 3.83 4.97
CA LEU A 119 -8.67 4.21 3.74
C LEU A 119 -7.57 3.21 3.35
N CYS A 120 -6.72 2.79 4.30
CA CYS A 120 -5.73 1.73 4.06
C CYS A 120 -6.38 0.42 3.61
N TYR A 121 -7.47 0.02 4.27
CA TYR A 121 -8.22 -1.18 3.91
C TYR A 121 -8.78 -1.10 2.48
N GLN A 122 -9.36 0.04 2.10
CA GLN A 122 -9.84 0.30 0.75
C GLN A 122 -8.71 0.21 -0.28
N ILE A 123 -7.54 0.80 0.03
CA ILE A 123 -6.34 0.73 -0.81
C ILE A 123 -5.91 -0.72 -1.01
N ARG A 124 -5.84 -1.53 0.05
CA ARG A 124 -5.50 -2.97 -0.03
C ARG A 124 -6.50 -3.79 -0.84
N CYS A 125 -7.77 -3.40 -0.83
CA CYS A 125 -8.83 -4.05 -1.58
C CYS A 125 -8.85 -3.65 -3.06
N SER A 126 -8.25 -2.51 -3.40
CA SER A 126 -8.17 -2.01 -4.77
C SER A 126 -7.12 -2.80 -5.58
N GLU A 127 -7.61 -3.77 -6.35
CA GLU A 127 -6.79 -4.57 -7.28
C GLU A 127 -5.98 -3.66 -8.22
N GLN A 128 -6.60 -2.57 -8.69
CA GLN A 128 -5.96 -1.62 -9.58
C GLN A 128 -4.76 -0.96 -8.88
N MET A 129 -4.97 -0.34 -7.72
CA MET A 129 -3.89 0.34 -7.01
C MET A 129 -2.75 -0.61 -6.63
N MET A 130 -3.08 -1.80 -6.11
CA MET A 130 -2.07 -2.79 -5.74
C MET A 130 -1.29 -3.32 -6.94
N THR A 131 -1.96 -3.56 -8.07
CA THR A 131 -1.26 -3.98 -9.30
C THR A 131 -0.32 -2.89 -9.79
N TRP A 132 -0.76 -1.63 -9.79
CA TRP A 132 0.09 -0.48 -10.14
C TRP A 132 1.34 -0.40 -9.27
N ASP A 133 1.19 -0.47 -7.94
CA ASP A 133 2.34 -0.37 -7.02
C ASP A 133 3.31 -1.55 -7.21
N ARG A 134 2.79 -2.77 -7.36
CA ARG A 134 3.61 -3.98 -7.55
C ARG A 134 4.39 -3.94 -8.85
N THR A 135 3.74 -3.60 -9.97
CA THR A 135 4.40 -3.51 -11.27
C THR A 135 5.42 -2.38 -11.29
N ALA A 136 5.11 -1.24 -10.67
CA ALA A 136 6.02 -0.11 -10.52
C ALA A 136 7.28 -0.50 -9.74
N ILE A 137 7.16 -1.23 -8.63
CA ILE A 137 8.32 -1.75 -7.91
C ILE A 137 9.09 -2.74 -8.76
N LEU A 138 8.43 -3.75 -9.33
CA LEU A 138 9.10 -4.83 -10.07
C LEU A 138 9.91 -4.26 -11.25
N LEU A 139 9.27 -3.48 -12.11
CA LEU A 139 9.93 -2.90 -13.28
C LEU A 139 10.86 -1.76 -12.89
N GLY A 140 10.54 -1.01 -11.83
CA GLY A 140 11.44 -0.01 -11.26
C GLY A 140 12.75 -0.62 -10.76
N LEU A 141 12.71 -1.78 -10.10
CA LEU A 141 13.90 -2.51 -9.66
C LEU A 141 14.70 -3.08 -10.84
N ILE A 142 14.03 -3.66 -11.84
CA ILE A 142 14.66 -4.13 -13.08
C ILE A 142 15.37 -2.95 -13.79
N GLY A 143 14.69 -1.82 -13.90
CA GLY A 143 15.26 -0.60 -14.45
C GLY A 143 16.44 -0.09 -13.63
N TRP A 144 16.32 -0.13 -12.30
CA TRP A 144 17.39 0.26 -11.39
C TRP A 144 18.63 -0.61 -11.54
N TYR A 145 18.45 -1.91 -11.69
CA TYR A 145 19.53 -2.86 -11.92
C TYR A 145 20.34 -2.47 -13.18
N TRP A 146 19.67 -2.12 -14.28
CA TRP A 146 20.36 -1.76 -15.53
C TRP A 146 20.99 -0.37 -15.56
N LYS A 147 20.31 0.67 -15.06
CA LYS A 147 20.77 2.08 -15.21
C LYS A 147 20.61 2.93 -13.95
N ARG A 148 20.59 2.29 -12.77
CA ARG A 148 20.34 2.94 -11.45
C ARG A 148 19.05 3.77 -11.49
N PHE A 149 18.95 4.87 -10.75
CA PHE A 149 17.75 5.71 -10.71
C PHE A 149 17.21 6.14 -12.09
N LYS A 150 18.09 6.28 -13.08
CA LYS A 150 17.70 6.64 -14.45
C LYS A 150 16.91 5.53 -15.14
N GLY A 151 17.28 4.28 -14.87
CA GLY A 151 16.55 3.13 -15.39
C GLY A 151 15.32 2.83 -14.54
N ALA A 152 15.37 3.09 -13.23
CA ALA A 152 14.22 2.93 -12.35
C ALA A 152 13.02 3.76 -12.81
N VAL A 153 13.24 5.03 -13.19
CA VAL A 153 12.19 5.88 -13.76
C VAL A 153 11.62 5.31 -15.06
N ASP A 154 12.48 4.82 -15.96
CA ASP A 154 12.01 4.17 -17.19
C ASP A 154 11.16 2.94 -16.86
N GLY A 155 11.60 2.13 -15.90
CA GLY A 155 10.89 0.95 -15.42
C GLY A 155 9.51 1.28 -14.86
N ILE A 156 9.41 2.31 -14.00
CA ILE A 156 8.14 2.80 -13.44
C ILE A 156 7.22 3.34 -14.54
N ASN A 157 7.74 4.07 -15.51
CA ASN A 157 6.94 4.59 -16.63
C ASN A 157 6.44 3.45 -17.54
N VAL A 158 7.28 2.45 -17.81
CA VAL A 158 6.86 1.23 -18.54
C VAL A 158 5.80 0.48 -17.74
N ALA A 159 5.97 0.33 -16.42
CA ALA A 159 4.97 -0.28 -15.55
C ALA A 159 3.62 0.43 -15.63
N SER A 160 3.66 1.76 -15.64
CA SER A 160 2.46 2.59 -15.77
C SER A 160 1.74 2.32 -17.07
N VAL A 161 2.46 2.25 -18.19
CA VAL A 161 1.89 1.93 -19.50
C VAL A 161 1.35 0.50 -19.55
N CYS A 162 2.12 -0.49 -19.08
CA CYS A 162 1.69 -1.90 -19.05
C CYS A 162 0.43 -2.09 -18.20
N THR A 163 0.37 -1.44 -17.04
CA THR A 163 -0.76 -1.57 -16.12
C THR A 163 -1.98 -0.83 -16.64
N ALA A 164 -1.80 0.35 -17.22
CA ALA A 164 -2.86 1.05 -17.94
C ALA A 164 -3.45 0.17 -19.05
N TYR A 165 -2.60 -0.37 -19.93
CA TYR A 165 -3.01 -1.27 -21.02
C TYR A 165 -3.77 -2.49 -20.50
N TYR A 166 -3.29 -3.12 -19.43
CA TYR A 166 -3.94 -4.27 -18.83
C TYR A 166 -5.38 -3.94 -18.39
N PHE A 167 -5.59 -2.85 -17.65
CA PHE A 167 -6.92 -2.49 -17.16
C PHE A 167 -7.84 -1.88 -18.23
N THR A 168 -7.30 -1.21 -19.25
CA THR A 168 -8.11 -0.59 -20.30
C THR A 168 -8.49 -1.54 -21.42
N VAL A 169 -7.58 -2.44 -21.83
CA VAL A 169 -7.74 -3.30 -23.00
C VAL A 169 -7.87 -4.76 -22.57
N GLN A 170 -6.82 -5.31 -21.95
CA GLN A 170 -6.72 -6.76 -21.76
C GLN A 170 -7.79 -7.31 -20.84
N LYS A 171 -8.05 -6.67 -19.70
CA LYS A 171 -9.04 -7.11 -18.71
C LYS A 171 -10.46 -7.12 -19.30
N ARG A 172 -10.77 -6.21 -20.23
CA ARG A 172 -12.04 -6.19 -20.96
C ARG A 172 -12.17 -7.35 -21.94
N LEU A 173 -11.07 -7.73 -22.58
CA LEU A 173 -11.06 -8.79 -23.59
C LEU A 173 -11.03 -10.20 -22.99
N THR A 174 -10.32 -10.40 -21.88
CA THR A 174 -10.00 -11.75 -21.40
C THR A 174 -11.02 -12.36 -20.44
N ASN A 175 -12.07 -11.66 -20.00
CA ASN A 175 -12.96 -12.12 -18.91
C ASN A 175 -12.18 -12.78 -17.75
N ALA A 176 -10.93 -12.35 -17.54
CA ALA A 176 -9.99 -13.11 -16.74
C ALA A 176 -10.54 -13.19 -15.32
N LEU A 177 -10.78 -14.40 -14.83
CA LEU A 177 -11.18 -14.63 -13.45
C LEU A 177 -10.17 -13.91 -12.55
N THR A 178 -10.68 -13.02 -11.69
CA THR A 178 -9.90 -12.37 -10.62
C THR A 178 -9.04 -13.41 -9.93
N THR A 179 -7.73 -13.31 -10.09
CA THR A 179 -6.73 -14.22 -9.51
C THR A 179 -6.54 -14.01 -8.02
N ASP A 180 -7.25 -13.04 -7.42
CA ASP A 180 -7.20 -12.77 -6.00
C ASP A 180 -7.76 -13.94 -5.18
N LYS A 181 -6.94 -14.41 -4.23
CA LYS A 181 -7.31 -15.48 -3.28
C LYS A 181 -8.54 -15.11 -2.46
N ILE A 182 -8.66 -13.84 -2.06
CA ILE A 182 -9.80 -13.31 -1.31
C ILE A 182 -10.79 -12.73 -2.30
N LYS A 183 -11.94 -13.37 -2.45
CA LYS A 183 -12.94 -12.96 -3.44
C LYS A 183 -13.71 -11.72 -2.95
N PRO A 184 -14.25 -10.87 -3.84
CA PRO A 184 -14.91 -9.62 -3.44
C PRO A 184 -16.03 -9.80 -2.41
N TRP A 185 -16.81 -10.87 -2.48
CA TRP A 185 -17.90 -11.15 -1.54
C TRP A 185 -17.44 -11.62 -0.14
N GLN A 186 -16.17 -12.02 0.00
CA GLN A 186 -15.59 -12.35 1.31
C GLN A 186 -15.05 -11.11 2.02
N ARG A 187 -14.97 -9.97 1.31
CA ARG A 187 -14.44 -8.72 1.84
C ARG A 187 -15.59 -7.95 2.52
N PRO A 188 -15.44 -7.56 3.80
CA PRO A 188 -16.36 -6.60 4.44
C PRO A 188 -16.46 -5.30 3.62
N LYS A 189 -17.61 -4.62 3.61
CA LYS A 189 -17.71 -3.35 2.87
C LYS A 189 -16.94 -2.23 3.57
N SER A 190 -16.88 -2.27 4.89
CA SER A 190 -16.11 -1.35 5.72
C SER A 190 -15.54 -2.07 6.94
N LEU A 191 -14.52 -1.48 7.56
CA LEU A 191 -14.00 -2.00 8.83
C LEU A 191 -15.02 -1.88 9.97
N GLU A 192 -16.00 -0.99 9.86
CA GLU A 192 -17.07 -0.83 10.86
C GLU A 192 -18.04 -2.00 10.85
N GLU A 193 -18.39 -2.54 9.68
CA GLU A 193 -19.24 -3.74 9.58
C GLU A 193 -18.62 -4.94 10.31
N VAL A 194 -17.29 -5.07 10.28
CA VAL A 194 -16.57 -6.14 10.98
C VAL A 194 -16.70 -5.98 12.49
N LYS A 195 -16.51 -4.75 12.99
CA LYS A 195 -16.67 -4.47 14.43
C LYS A 195 -18.11 -4.69 14.87
N ALA A 196 -19.09 -4.27 14.07
CA ALA A 196 -20.50 -4.48 14.35
C ALA A 196 -20.87 -5.97 14.41
N LYS A 197 -20.29 -6.82 13.54
CA LYS A 197 -20.49 -8.28 13.58
C LYS A 197 -19.75 -8.96 14.74
N ASN A 198 -18.60 -8.43 15.14
CA ASN A 198 -17.84 -8.97 16.27
C ASN A 198 -18.41 -8.54 17.63
N LEU A 199 -19.12 -7.40 17.72
CA LEU A 199 -19.78 -6.96 18.94
C LEU A 199 -20.76 -7.99 19.54
N PRO A 200 -21.69 -8.61 18.79
CA PRO A 200 -22.56 -9.65 19.35
C PRO A 200 -21.79 -10.91 19.76
N PHE A 201 -20.71 -11.27 19.05
CA PHE A 201 -19.86 -12.40 19.45
C PHE A 201 -19.10 -12.11 20.76
N LEU A 202 -18.54 -10.91 20.90
CA LEU A 202 -17.90 -10.47 22.15
C LEU A 202 -18.90 -10.31 23.28
N ALA A 203 -20.13 -9.84 23.00
CA ALA A 203 -21.20 -9.78 23.97
C ALA A 203 -21.65 -11.18 24.41
N GLN A 204 -21.66 -12.16 23.50
CA GLN A 204 -21.90 -13.56 23.83
C GLN A 204 -20.80 -14.14 24.70
N ILE A 205 -19.52 -13.93 24.36
CA ILE A 205 -18.39 -14.37 25.19
C ILE A 205 -18.46 -13.72 26.57
N ALA A 206 -18.72 -12.42 26.66
CA ALA A 206 -18.86 -11.72 27.93
C ALA A 206 -20.05 -12.25 28.77
N ALA A 207 -21.15 -12.63 28.13
CA ALA A 207 -22.30 -13.24 28.79
C ALA A 207 -22.05 -14.70 29.22
N GLU A 208 -21.24 -15.45 28.48
CA GLU A 208 -20.80 -16.79 28.87
C GLU A 208 -19.79 -16.72 30.02
N ASP A 209 -18.85 -15.78 29.99
CA ASP A 209 -17.91 -15.54 31.08
C ASP A 209 -18.65 -15.12 32.35
N SER A 210 -19.63 -14.23 32.29
CA SER A 210 -20.43 -13.86 33.47
C SER A 210 -21.20 -15.05 34.05
N LYS A 211 -21.77 -15.92 33.20
CA LYS A 211 -22.42 -17.16 33.64
C LYS A 211 -21.44 -18.13 34.29
N SER A 212 -20.21 -18.21 33.79
CA SER A 212 -19.17 -19.07 34.37
C SER A 212 -18.73 -18.56 35.75
N VAL A 213 -18.61 -17.24 35.92
CA VAL A 213 -18.29 -16.60 37.20
C VAL A 213 -19.42 -16.81 38.21
N ASP A 214 -20.68 -16.67 37.78
CA ASP A 214 -21.84 -16.99 38.62
C ASP A 214 -21.86 -18.47 39.02
N PHE A 215 -21.52 -19.39 38.12
CA PHE A 215 -21.38 -20.81 38.44
C PHE A 215 -20.24 -21.09 39.44
N ILE A 216 -19.11 -20.40 39.32
CA ILE A 216 -18.01 -20.48 40.29
C ILE A 216 -18.49 -19.96 41.66
N HIS A 217 -19.26 -18.88 41.70
CA HIS A 217 -19.81 -18.33 42.94
C HIS A 217 -20.86 -19.25 43.58
N LEU A 218 -21.76 -19.83 42.79
CA LEU A 218 -22.74 -20.83 43.21
C LEU A 218 -22.07 -22.11 43.72
N SER A 219 -21.03 -22.59 43.04
CA SER A 219 -20.29 -23.79 43.46
C SER A 219 -19.54 -23.59 44.78
N LYS A 220 -19.00 -22.38 45.05
CA LYS A 220 -18.43 -22.03 46.35
C LYS A 220 -19.49 -22.00 47.46
N HIS A 221 -20.68 -21.48 47.16
CA HIS A 221 -21.79 -21.47 48.11
C HIS A 221 -22.29 -22.89 48.43
N PHE A 222 -22.36 -23.77 47.43
CA PHE A 222 -22.68 -25.19 47.65
C PHE A 222 -21.59 -25.93 48.44
N ARG A 223 -20.31 -25.64 48.18
CA ARG A 223 -19.20 -26.25 48.93
C ARG A 223 -19.16 -25.79 50.39
N SER A 224 -19.55 -24.55 50.67
CA SER A 224 -19.74 -24.05 52.05
C SER A 224 -20.88 -24.78 52.77
N ASN A 225 -22.03 -24.96 52.11
CA ASN A 225 -23.17 -25.65 52.72
C ASN A 225 -22.92 -27.16 52.92
N SER A 226 -22.19 -27.81 52.02
CA SER A 226 -21.76 -29.20 52.19
C SER A 226 -20.81 -29.40 53.37
N PHE A 227 -20.02 -28.39 53.74
CA PHE A 227 -19.14 -28.49 54.92
C PHE A 227 -19.94 -28.35 56.22
N ILE A 228 -21.01 -27.56 56.21
CA ILE A 228 -21.90 -27.39 57.38
C ILE A 228 -22.72 -28.66 57.64
N SER A 229 -23.12 -29.42 56.61
CA SER A 229 -23.90 -30.65 56.82
C SER A 229 -23.08 -31.85 57.30
N LYS A 230 -21.74 -31.76 57.38
CA LYS A 230 -20.87 -32.83 57.90
C LYS A 230 -20.44 -32.62 59.36
N ILE A 231 -20.80 -31.49 59.98
CA ILE A 231 -20.45 -31.15 61.37
C ILE A 231 -21.65 -31.29 62.32
N ARG A 232 -22.83 -31.65 61.82
CA ARG A 232 -24.01 -31.93 62.65
C ARG A 232 -24.28 -33.43 62.67
#